data_AF-A0A836UG29-F1
#
_entry.id   AF-A0A836UG29-F1
#
_cell.length_a   1.000
_cell.length_b   1.000
_cell.length_c   1.000
_cell.angle_alpha   90.00
_cell.angle_beta   90.00
_cell.angle_gamma   90.00
#
_symmetry.space_group_name_H-M   'P 1'
#
loop_
_entity.id
_entity.type
_entity.pdbx_description
1 polymer ?
#
loop_
_entity_poly.entity_id
_entity_poly.type
_entity_poly.pdbx_seq_one_letter_code
_entity_poly.pdbx_strand_id
1 'polypeptide(L)'
;MLCVLLLPLVLSATADAALPTQFHQDQPTTPLTGLVGTNIHDVVWSGHFLWVATERGLARWDPQIGNGLDAQDWVTFTEADGLGRGSVSALAASGDTVWAATLFDSLGTGLERPPPV
;
A
#
# COMPACT_ATOMS: atom_id res chain seq x y z
N MET A 1 -22.42 50.06 -8.61
CA MET A 1 -21.45 49.02 -9.04
C MET A 1 -20.76 48.53 -7.77
N LEU A 2 -21.33 47.52 -7.12
CA LEU A 2 -20.90 47.03 -5.81
C LEU A 2 -19.91 45.87 -6.03
N CYS A 3 -18.65 46.09 -5.71
CA CYS A 3 -17.59 45.09 -5.87
C CYS A 3 -17.57 44.20 -4.61
N VAL A 4 -18.13 42.99 -4.71
CA VAL A 4 -18.10 42.00 -3.62
C VAL A 4 -16.75 41.29 -3.68
N LEU A 5 -15.88 41.62 -2.73
CA LEU A 5 -14.61 40.93 -2.53
C LEU A 5 -14.88 39.55 -1.93
N LEU A 6 -14.78 38.51 -2.76
CA LEU A 6 -14.74 37.12 -2.34
C LEU A 6 -13.36 36.85 -1.72
N LEU A 7 -13.31 36.80 -0.38
CA LEU A 7 -12.13 36.38 0.37
C LEU A 7 -12.05 34.84 0.30
N PRO A 8 -10.97 34.23 -0.24
CA PRO A 8 -10.86 32.78 -0.25
C PRO A 8 -10.59 32.30 1.17
N LEU A 9 -11.53 31.52 1.72
CA LEU A 9 -11.34 30.81 2.99
C LEU A 9 -10.32 29.70 2.75
N VAL A 10 -9.06 29.95 3.11
CA VAL A 10 -8.03 28.91 3.10
C VAL A 10 -8.25 28.01 4.31
N LEU A 11 -8.89 26.86 4.08
CA LEU A 11 -9.05 25.84 5.11
C LEU A 11 -7.73 25.08 5.26
N SER A 12 -6.82 25.61 6.07
CA SER A 12 -5.60 24.88 6.44
C SER A 12 -6.00 23.77 7.42
N ALA A 13 -6.14 22.55 6.91
CA ALA A 13 -6.23 21.38 7.76
C ALA A 13 -4.87 21.17 8.42
N THR A 14 -4.76 21.48 9.72
CA THR A 14 -3.64 21.00 10.52
C THR A 14 -3.82 19.49 10.66
N ALA A 15 -3.03 18.70 9.94
CA ALA A 15 -2.88 17.29 10.24
C ALA A 15 -2.23 17.18 11.61
N ASP A 16 -3.03 17.02 12.66
CA ASP A 16 -2.52 16.67 13.98
C ASP A 16 -1.90 15.27 13.85
N ALA A 17 -0.58 15.18 14.06
CA ALA A 17 0.10 13.91 14.01
C ALA A 17 -0.36 13.10 15.23
N ALA A 18 -1.34 12.22 15.02
CA ALA A 18 -1.84 11.34 16.06
C ALA A 18 -0.71 10.43 16.54
N LEU A 19 -0.25 10.66 17.78
CA LEU A 19 0.74 9.78 18.39
C LEU A 19 0.05 8.45 18.74
N PRO A 20 0.63 7.29 18.37
CA PRO A 20 0.13 6.01 18.82
C PRO A 20 0.14 5.96 20.36
N THR A 21 -1.04 5.81 20.96
CA THR A 21 -1.20 5.78 22.43
C THR A 21 -1.54 4.38 22.97
N GLN A 22 -1.89 3.44 22.09
CA GLN A 22 -2.26 2.08 22.45
C GLN A 22 -1.66 1.08 21.46
N PHE A 23 -1.33 -0.10 21.97
CA PHE A 23 -0.83 -1.22 21.21
C PHE A 23 -1.63 -2.46 21.59
N HIS A 24 -2.22 -3.15 20.60
CA HIS A 24 -3.17 -4.25 20.82
C HIS A 24 -2.56 -5.61 20.50
N GLN A 25 -1.30 -5.87 20.90
CA GLN A 25 -0.68 -7.18 20.64
C GLN A 25 -1.20 -8.30 21.55
N ASP A 26 -1.67 -7.95 22.76
CA ASP A 26 -2.12 -8.95 23.76
C ASP A 26 -3.60 -9.33 23.62
N GLN A 27 -4.33 -8.70 22.68
CA GLN A 27 -5.72 -9.07 22.40
C GLN A 27 -5.73 -10.29 21.45
N PRO A 28 -6.51 -11.34 21.74
CA PRO A 28 -6.68 -12.45 20.81
C PRO A 28 -7.49 -11.97 19.61
N THR A 29 -6.80 -11.43 18.61
CA THR A 29 -7.37 -11.04 17.32
C THR A 29 -7.11 -12.15 16.32
N THR A 30 -8.13 -12.48 15.53
CA THR A 30 -7.93 -13.36 14.38
C THR A 30 -7.02 -12.64 13.39
N PRO A 31 -5.95 -13.28 12.88
CA PRO A 31 -5.09 -12.66 11.88
C PRO A 31 -5.89 -12.14 10.69
N LEU A 32 -5.58 -10.93 10.26
CA LEU A 32 -6.19 -10.33 9.07
C LEU A 32 -5.83 -11.18 7.84
N THR A 33 -6.82 -11.79 7.21
CA THR A 33 -6.63 -12.66 6.03
C THR A 33 -6.55 -11.90 4.71
N GLY A 34 -6.77 -10.58 4.73
CA GLY A 34 -6.71 -9.71 3.54
C GLY A 34 -5.31 -9.45 3.02
N LEU A 35 -4.26 -9.76 3.80
CA LEU A 35 -2.87 -9.67 3.36
C LEU A 35 -2.43 -10.99 2.72
N VAL A 36 -1.68 -10.91 1.62
CA VAL A 36 -1.21 -12.12 0.91
C VAL A 36 -0.10 -12.88 1.65
N GLY A 37 0.52 -12.25 2.65
CA GLY A 37 1.58 -12.81 3.47
C GLY A 37 1.52 -12.28 4.90
N THR A 38 2.21 -12.98 5.81
CA THR A 38 2.24 -12.64 7.25
C THR A 38 3.54 -11.96 7.66
N ASN A 39 4.58 -12.04 6.84
CA ASN A 39 5.85 -11.36 7.06
C ASN A 39 5.86 -10.05 6.28
N ILE A 40 5.64 -8.94 7.00
CA ILE A 40 5.67 -7.60 6.41
C ILE A 40 7.12 -7.14 6.30
N HIS A 41 7.52 -6.73 5.10
CA HIS A 41 8.87 -6.25 4.81
C HIS A 41 8.93 -4.73 4.73
N ASP A 42 7.89 -4.09 4.21
CA ASP A 42 7.81 -2.64 4.08
C ASP A 42 6.36 -2.15 4.06
N VAL A 43 6.13 -0.89 4.45
CA VAL A 43 4.83 -0.22 4.43
C VAL A 43 5.02 1.22 3.98
N VAL A 44 4.31 1.64 2.93
CA VAL A 44 4.40 3.01 2.40
C VAL A 44 3.02 3.61 2.14
N TRP A 45 2.85 4.87 2.52
CA TRP A 45 1.69 5.68 2.18
C TRP A 45 1.97 6.46 0.88
N SER A 46 1.10 6.33 -0.12
CA SER A 46 1.27 7.01 -1.41
C SER A 46 0.71 8.44 -1.46
N GLY A 47 -0.02 8.85 -0.44
CA GLY A 47 -0.92 10.02 -0.49
C GLY A 47 -2.38 9.64 -0.79
N HIS A 48 -2.63 8.42 -1.27
CA HIS A 48 -3.97 7.92 -1.58
C HIS A 48 -4.22 6.49 -1.06
N PHE A 49 -3.22 5.62 -1.18
CA PHE A 49 -3.28 4.22 -0.77
C PHE A 49 -2.20 3.88 0.25
N LEU A 50 -2.51 2.94 1.14
CA LEU A 50 -1.51 2.27 1.97
C LEU A 50 -1.07 0.99 1.27
N TRP A 51 0.22 0.87 1.01
CA TRP A 51 0.82 -0.31 0.41
C TRP A 51 1.63 -1.07 1.44
N VAL A 52 1.50 -2.39 1.44
CA VAL A 52 2.20 -3.31 2.33
C VAL A 52 2.91 -4.35 1.48
N ALA A 53 4.24 -4.43 1.64
CA ALA A 53 5.07 -5.46 1.05
C ALA A 53 5.15 -6.68 1.97
N THR A 54 4.94 -7.86 1.40
CA THR A 54 5.01 -9.13 2.12
C THR A 54 5.93 -10.13 1.42
N GLU A 55 6.18 -11.26 2.09
CA GLU A 55 6.94 -12.37 1.55
C GLU A 55 6.24 -13.10 0.39
N ARG A 56 4.97 -12.78 0.12
CA ARG A 56 4.13 -13.41 -0.91
C ARG A 56 3.54 -12.42 -1.92
N GLY A 57 3.90 -11.15 -1.86
CA GLY A 57 3.46 -10.13 -2.81
C GLY A 57 3.19 -8.78 -2.16
N LEU A 58 2.19 -8.06 -2.69
CA LEU A 58 1.75 -6.76 -2.21
C LEU A 58 0.30 -6.83 -1.72
N ALA A 59 -0.02 -5.98 -0.75
CA ALA A 59 -1.40 -5.65 -0.42
C ALA A 59 -1.58 -4.13 -0.44
N ARG A 60 -2.75 -3.69 -0.87
CA ARG A 60 -3.15 -2.28 -0.95
C ARG A 60 -4.46 -2.08 -0.21
N TRP A 61 -4.49 -1.10 0.68
CA TRP A 61 -5.72 -0.59 1.27
C TRP A 61 -6.03 0.80 0.72
N ASP A 62 -7.31 1.01 0.39
CA ASP A 62 -7.87 2.31 0.03
C ASP A 62 -8.79 2.79 1.17
N PRO A 63 -8.47 3.92 1.83
CA PRO A 63 -9.30 4.44 2.92
C PRO A 63 -10.68 4.93 2.48
N GLN A 64 -10.95 5.04 1.18
CA GLN A 64 -12.28 5.37 0.66
C GLN A 64 -13.26 4.19 0.71
N ILE A 65 -12.76 2.94 0.74
CA ILE A 65 -13.59 1.73 0.67
C ILE A 65 -13.78 1.04 2.02
N GLY A 66 -12.96 1.34 3.03
CA GLY A 66 -13.00 0.69 4.33
C GLY A 66 -12.01 1.29 5.33
N ASN A 67 -11.97 0.73 6.54
CA ASN A 67 -11.12 1.22 7.63
C ASN A 67 -9.79 0.46 7.75
N GLY A 68 -9.58 -0.55 6.90
CA GLY A 68 -8.35 -1.36 6.85
C GLY A 68 -8.31 -2.47 7.89
N LEU A 69 -9.38 -2.67 8.67
CA LEU A 69 -9.47 -3.69 9.73
C LEU A 69 -10.13 -4.98 9.25
N ASP A 70 -10.81 -4.96 8.11
CA ASP A 70 -11.47 -6.12 7.52
C ASP A 70 -10.71 -6.64 6.29
N ALA A 71 -10.71 -7.96 6.08
CA ALA A 71 -9.98 -8.57 4.97
C ALA A 71 -10.43 -8.07 3.59
N GLN A 72 -11.70 -7.72 3.45
CA GLN A 72 -12.31 -7.20 2.22
C GLN A 72 -11.85 -5.77 1.85
N ASP A 73 -11.24 -5.04 2.79
CA ASP A 73 -10.73 -3.69 2.55
C ASP A 73 -9.40 -3.71 1.78
N TRP A 74 -8.81 -4.89 1.61
CA TRP A 74 -7.49 -5.08 1.02
C TRP A 74 -7.57 -5.73 -0.34
N VAL A 75 -6.80 -5.18 -1.29
CA VAL A 75 -6.55 -5.77 -2.61
C VAL A 75 -5.14 -6.31 -2.63
N THR A 76 -4.95 -7.56 -3.03
CA THR A 76 -3.62 -8.19 -3.09
C THR A 76 -3.14 -8.34 -4.53
N PHE A 77 -1.82 -8.27 -4.71
CA PHE A 77 -1.15 -8.43 -5.99
C PHE A 77 -0.02 -9.44 -5.86
N THR A 78 0.02 -10.38 -6.80
CA THR A 78 0.87 -11.57 -6.80
C THR A 78 1.47 -11.82 -8.18
N GLU A 79 2.18 -12.95 -8.33
CA GLU A 79 2.62 -13.44 -9.64
C GLU A 79 1.48 -13.52 -10.67
N ALA A 80 0.27 -13.89 -10.24
CA ALA A 80 -0.88 -13.96 -11.12
C ALA A 80 -1.27 -12.58 -11.72
N ASP A 81 -0.86 -11.50 -11.05
CA ASP A 81 -1.14 -10.11 -11.42
C ASP A 81 0.06 -9.46 -12.13
N GLY A 82 1.10 -10.24 -12.46
CA GLY A 82 2.31 -9.76 -13.12
C GLY A 82 3.38 -9.18 -12.18
N LEU A 83 3.17 -9.24 -10.86
CA LEU A 83 4.23 -8.97 -9.90
C LEU A 83 5.30 -10.06 -10.06
N GLY A 84 6.59 -9.71 -10.14
CA GLY A 84 7.66 -10.71 -10.17
C GLY A 84 7.49 -11.75 -9.06
N ARG A 85 7.92 -13.00 -9.29
CA ARG A 85 7.78 -14.08 -8.29
C ARG A 85 8.36 -13.69 -6.94
N GLY A 86 7.67 -14.07 -5.86
CA GLY A 86 8.25 -14.10 -4.52
C GLY A 86 8.04 -12.84 -3.66
N SER A 87 9.04 -12.56 -2.82
CA SER A 87 9.01 -11.55 -1.78
C SER A 87 9.25 -10.14 -2.33
N VAL A 88 8.54 -9.16 -1.78
CA VAL A 88 8.80 -7.74 -2.02
C VAL A 88 9.61 -7.18 -0.87
N SER A 89 10.81 -6.68 -1.16
CA SER A 89 11.76 -6.24 -0.14
C SER A 89 11.64 -4.77 0.25
N ALA A 90 11.13 -3.92 -0.64
CA ALA A 90 11.02 -2.48 -0.43
C ALA A 90 9.99 -1.85 -1.36
N LEU A 91 9.43 -0.72 -0.94
CA LEU A 91 8.43 0.06 -1.66
C LEU A 91 8.81 1.54 -1.74
N ALA A 92 8.42 2.17 -2.84
CA ALA A 92 8.24 3.61 -2.95
C ALA A 92 6.89 3.89 -3.61
N ALA A 93 6.19 4.97 -3.23
CA ALA A 93 4.86 5.23 -3.78
C ALA A 93 4.57 6.74 -3.92
N SER A 94 3.72 7.09 -4.89
CA SER A 94 3.20 8.44 -5.11
C SER A 94 1.88 8.38 -5.87
N GLY A 95 0.82 8.97 -5.29
CA GLY A 95 -0.52 8.94 -5.84
C GLY A 95 -1.00 7.51 -6.08
N ASP A 96 -1.29 7.18 -7.34
CA ASP A 96 -1.78 5.87 -7.76
C ASP A 96 -0.66 4.87 -8.10
N THR A 97 0.61 5.30 -8.05
CA THR A 97 1.75 4.49 -8.48
C THR A 97 2.55 3.97 -7.28
N VAL A 98 2.95 2.70 -7.36
CA VAL A 98 3.89 2.06 -6.45
C VAL A 98 5.03 1.42 -7.25
N TRP A 99 6.27 1.60 -6.78
CA TRP A 99 7.45 0.89 -7.24
C TRP A 99 7.79 -0.17 -6.20
N ALA A 100 7.90 -1.42 -6.63
CA ALA A 100 8.16 -2.56 -5.75
C ALA A 100 9.50 -3.22 -6.11
N ALA A 101 10.37 -3.39 -5.12
CA ALA A 101 11.62 -4.13 -5.26
C ALA A 101 11.36 -5.63 -5.07
N THR A 102 11.00 -6.31 -6.17
CA THR A 102 10.72 -7.76 -6.19
C THR A 102 12.01 -8.57 -6.27
N LEU A 103 12.13 -9.60 -5.43
CA LEU A 103 13.23 -10.56 -5.50
C LEU A 103 12.86 -11.73 -6.41
N PHE A 104 13.53 -11.86 -7.56
CA PHE A 104 13.41 -13.09 -8.35
C PHE A 104 14.20 -14.21 -7.65
N ASP A 105 13.49 -15.23 -7.19
CA ASP A 105 14.07 -16.44 -6.61
C ASP A 105 14.63 -17.40 -7.67
N SER A 106 14.35 -17.14 -8.96
CA SER A 106 14.91 -17.84 -10.10
C SER A 106 16.00 -17.02 -10.78
N LEU A 107 17.22 -17.58 -10.80
CA LEU A 107 18.19 -17.22 -11.82
C LEU A 107 17.63 -17.75 -13.14
N GLY A 108 17.16 -16.87 -14.02
CA GLY A 108 16.64 -17.29 -15.32
C GLY A 108 17.68 -18.13 -16.06
N THR A 109 17.50 -19.45 -16.08
CA THR A 109 18.26 -20.33 -16.96
C THR A 109 17.67 -20.23 -18.35
N GLY A 110 17.82 -19.06 -18.99
CA GLY A 110 17.41 -18.78 -20.37
C GLY A 110 15.90 -18.91 -20.61
N LEU A 111 15.27 -17.82 -21.03
CA LEU A 111 14.37 -17.74 -22.19
C LEU A 111 13.84 -16.30 -22.26
N GLU A 112 14.26 -15.65 -23.35
CA GLU A 112 13.94 -14.34 -23.92
C GLU A 112 13.38 -13.19 -23.05
N ARG A 113 14.11 -12.06 -23.13
CA ARG A 113 13.63 -10.73 -22.75
C ARG A 113 12.29 -10.46 -23.46
N PRO A 114 11.20 -10.09 -22.75
CA PRO A 114 9.95 -9.69 -23.40
C PRO A 114 10.17 -8.44 -24.26
N PRO A 115 9.50 -8.34 -25.43
CA PRO A 115 9.68 -7.21 -26.33
C PRO A 115 9.28 -5.89 -25.63
N PRO A 116 10.00 -4.79 -25.89
CA PRO A 116 9.65 -3.48 -25.33
C PRO A 116 8.27 -3.06 -25.84
N VAL A 117 7.41 -2.65 -24.91
CA VAL A 117 6.16 -1.91 -25.19
C VAL A 117 6.44 -0.44 -25.48
#